data_AF-A0A382CXN3-F1
#
_entry.id   AF-A0A382CXN3-F1
#
_cell.length_a   1.000
_cell.length_b   1.000
_cell.length_c   1.000
_cell.angle_alpha   90.00
_cell.angle_beta   90.00
_cell.angle_gamma   90.00
#
_symmetry.space_group_name_H-M   'P 1'
#
loop_
_entity.id
_entity.type
_entity.pdbx_description
1 polymer ?
#
loop_
_entity_poly.entity_id
_entity_poly.type
_entity_poly.pdbx_seq_one_letter_code
_entity_poly.pdbx_strand_id
1 'polypeptide(L)'
;MVKVVTAGLHKGRPHSALVESKSSISGRNNAGRITVRHRGGGHKRHYRIIDFKRDKDNVPARIERIEYDPNRSAHIALLLYADGER
;
A
#
# COMPACT_ATOMS: atom_id res chain seq x y z
N MET A 1 -21.31 -0.78 -16.22
CA MET A 1 -20.18 -0.82 -15.27
C MET A 1 -19.30 0.39 -15.54
N VAL A 2 -19.13 1.31 -14.60
CA VAL A 2 -18.29 2.51 -14.79
C VAL A 2 -16.84 2.15 -14.49
N LYS A 3 -15.94 2.41 -15.43
CA LYS A 3 -14.50 2.19 -15.24
C LYS A 3 -13.88 3.46 -14.68
N VAL A 4 -13.38 3.39 -13.45
CA VAL A 4 -12.59 4.48 -12.86
C VAL A 4 -11.16 4.40 -13.41
N VAL A 5 -10.71 5.47 -14.06
CA VAL A 5 -9.35 5.58 -14.61
C VAL A 5 -8.73 6.86 -14.10
N THR A 6 -7.68 6.73 -13.28
CA THR A 6 -6.89 7.87 -12.82
C THR A 6 -5.66 8.03 -13.71
N ALA A 7 -5.56 9.16 -14.41
CA ALA A 7 -4.37 9.49 -15.18
C ALA A 7 -3.18 9.81 -14.25
N GLY A 8 -1.95 9.54 -14.71
CA GLY A 8 -0.73 9.89 -13.96
C GLY A 8 -0.27 8.88 -12.90
N LEU A 9 -1.00 7.78 -12.69
CA LEU A 9 -0.54 6.67 -11.84
C LEU A 9 0.69 5.98 -12.43
N HIS A 10 1.65 5.66 -11.58
CA HIS A 10 2.80 4.86 -11.95
C HIS A 10 2.36 3.46 -12.42
N LYS A 11 2.83 3.08 -13.61
CA LYS A 11 2.50 1.79 -14.25
C LYS A 11 3.48 0.66 -13.91
N GLY A 12 4.61 1.00 -13.28
CA GLY A 12 5.68 0.06 -12.96
C GLY A 12 5.46 -0.67 -11.64
N ARG A 13 6.53 -1.35 -11.22
CA ARG A 13 6.56 -2.09 -9.96
C ARG A 13 6.66 -1.14 -8.75
N PRO A 14 6.19 -1.59 -7.59
CA PRO A 14 6.38 -0.88 -6.33
C PRO A 14 7.87 -0.66 -6.00
N HIS A 15 8.19 0.34 -5.17
CA HIS A 15 9.54 0.46 -4.62
C HIS A 15 9.85 -0.72 -3.69
N SER A 16 10.79 -1.57 -4.07
CA SER A 16 11.00 -2.89 -3.46
C SER A 16 11.36 -2.85 -1.97
N ALA A 17 12.02 -1.80 -1.50
CA ALA A 17 12.40 -1.65 -0.09
C ALA A 17 11.19 -1.41 0.84
N LEU A 18 10.07 -0.91 0.30
CA LEU A 18 8.86 -0.56 1.07
C LEU A 18 7.72 -1.56 0.81
N VAL A 19 8.07 -2.81 0.53
CA VAL A 19 7.14 -3.87 0.16
C VAL A 19 7.35 -5.09 1.03
N GLU A 20 6.28 -5.55 1.68
CA GLU A 20 6.30 -6.77 2.48
C GLU A 20 5.34 -7.83 1.94
N SER A 21 5.62 -9.08 2.30
CA SER A 21 4.70 -10.18 2.03
C SER A 21 3.46 -10.04 2.92
N LYS A 22 2.27 -10.23 2.34
CA LYS A 22 1.01 -10.21 3.08
C LYS A 22 0.22 -11.47 2.79
N SER A 23 0.06 -12.30 3.82
CA SER A 23 -0.75 -13.51 3.77
C SER A 23 -2.22 -13.19 4.07
N SER A 24 -3.15 -13.76 3.29
CA SER A 24 -4.57 -13.59 3.54
C SER A 24 -5.05 -14.54 4.64
N ILE A 25 -5.66 -13.99 5.68
CA ILE A 25 -6.25 -14.77 6.79
C ILE A 25 -7.62 -15.37 6.43
N SER A 26 -8.22 -14.98 5.30
CA SER A 26 -9.53 -15.48 4.82
C SER A 26 -10.64 -15.52 5.90
N GLY A 27 -10.70 -14.48 6.75
CA GLY A 27 -11.74 -14.34 7.78
C GLY A 27 -11.57 -15.27 9.00
N ARG A 28 -10.43 -15.95 9.13
CA ARG A 28 -10.15 -16.88 10.24
C ARG A 28 -9.24 -16.25 11.30
N ASN A 29 -9.40 -16.70 12.55
CA ASN A 29 -8.51 -16.36 13.66
C ASN A 29 -7.40 -17.41 13.87
N ASN A 30 -6.60 -17.24 14.93
CA ASN A 30 -5.51 -18.15 15.31
C ASN A 30 -5.96 -19.59 15.64
N ALA A 31 -7.22 -19.81 16.04
CA ALA A 31 -7.80 -21.14 16.26
C ALA A 31 -8.40 -21.76 14.98
N GLY A 32 -8.24 -21.11 13.82
CA GLY A 32 -8.79 -21.56 12.54
C GLY A 32 -10.30 -21.35 12.38
N ARG A 33 -10.98 -20.74 13.35
CA ARG A 33 -12.42 -20.49 13.30
C ARG A 33 -12.72 -19.27 12.44
N ILE A 34 -13.79 -19.34 11.64
CA ILE A 34 -14.28 -18.18 10.87
C ILE A 34 -14.90 -17.20 11.86
N THR A 35 -14.21 -16.08 12.11
CA THR A 35 -14.73 -14.99 12.96
C THR A 35 -15.34 -13.87 12.12
N VAL A 36 -14.93 -13.74 10.85
CA VAL A 36 -15.48 -12.75 9.92
C VAL A 36 -15.98 -13.45 8.65
N ARG A 37 -17.29 -13.30 8.38
CA ARG A 37 -17.94 -13.84 7.18
C ARG A 37 -17.64 -13.00 5.93
N HIS A 38 -17.96 -13.55 4.74
CA HIS A 38 -17.79 -12.90 3.43
C HIS A 38 -16.34 -12.48 3.09
N ARG A 39 -15.35 -13.11 3.73
CA ARG A 39 -13.91 -12.87 3.49
C ARG A 39 -13.26 -14.18 3.06
N GLY A 40 -12.76 -14.24 1.84
CA GLY A 40 -12.08 -15.41 1.28
C GLY A 40 -11.71 -15.19 -0.19
N GLY A 41 -10.67 -15.89 -0.67
CA GLY A 41 -10.16 -15.74 -2.03
C GLY A 41 -9.49 -14.38 -2.30
N GLY A 42 -9.63 -13.89 -3.54
CA GLY A 42 -9.05 -12.64 -4.02
C GLY A 42 -7.59 -12.76 -4.50
N HIS A 43 -7.14 -11.75 -5.25
CA HIS A 43 -5.76 -11.72 -5.76
C HIS A 43 -4.75 -11.49 -4.62
N LYS A 44 -3.59 -12.16 -4.72
CA LYS A 44 -2.47 -11.98 -3.78
C LYS A 44 -1.96 -10.55 -3.86
N ARG A 45 -1.74 -9.92 -2.72
CA ARG A 45 -1.33 -8.52 -2.61
C ARG A 45 -0.11 -8.45 -1.72
N HIS A 46 0.82 -7.57 -2.07
CA HIS A 46 1.90 -7.19 -1.16
C HIS A 46 1.44 -6.05 -0.27
N TYR A 47 1.96 -5.98 0.96
CA TYR A 47 1.74 -4.83 1.82
C TYR A 47 2.69 -3.69 1.43
N ARG A 48 2.18 -2.45 1.45
CA ARG A 48 3.00 -1.24 1.31
C ARG A 48 3.27 -0.70 2.70
N ILE A 49 4.54 -0.57 3.06
CA ILE A 49 4.95 0.12 4.28
C ILE A 49 4.65 1.60 4.06
N ILE A 50 3.71 2.13 4.85
CA ILE A 50 3.31 3.54 4.79
C ILE A 50 3.71 4.19 6.10
N ASP A 51 4.43 5.29 6.00
CA ASP A 51 4.69 6.16 7.13
C ASP A 51 3.44 6.98 7.47
N PHE A 52 2.67 6.48 8.45
CA PHE A 52 1.51 7.20 8.98
C PHE A 52 1.89 8.18 10.09
N LYS A 53 3.08 8.04 10.69
CA LYS A 53 3.50 8.89 11.82
C LYS A 53 4.06 10.21 11.32
N ARG A 54 4.88 10.15 10.26
CA ARG A 54 5.53 11.32 9.64
C ARG A 54 6.33 12.12 10.65
N ASP A 55 7.19 11.42 11.40
CA ASP A 55 8.00 12.01 12.48
C ASP A 55 9.17 12.89 11.97
N LYS A 56 9.37 12.97 10.64
CA LYS A 56 10.41 13.80 10.00
C LYS A 56 9.96 15.26 9.86
N ASP A 57 9.93 15.97 10.97
CA ASP A 57 9.61 17.39 10.99
C ASP A 57 10.71 18.23 10.33
N ASN A 58 10.29 19.25 9.57
CA ASN A 58 11.17 20.22 8.91
C ASN A 58 12.16 19.65 7.87
N VAL A 59 12.06 18.36 7.52
CA VAL A 59 12.84 17.78 6.43
C VAL A 59 12.02 17.89 5.14
N PRO A 60 12.45 18.68 4.15
CA PRO A 60 11.72 18.79 2.90
C PRO A 60 11.77 17.47 2.14
N ALA A 61 10.66 17.14 1.48
CA ALA A 61 10.56 15.96 0.62
C ALA A 61 9.95 16.33 -0.72
N ARG A 62 10.43 15.68 -1.77
CA ARG A 62 9.86 15.77 -3.12
C ARG A 62 9.01 14.55 -3.41
N ILE A 63 7.85 14.76 -4.02
CA ILE A 63 7.04 13.65 -4.57
C ILE A 63 7.74 13.11 -5.81
N GLU A 64 8.18 11.85 -5.79
CA GLU A 64 8.75 11.19 -6.96
C GLU A 64 7.63 10.74 -7.92
N ARG A 65 6.59 10.09 -7.39
CA ARG A 65 5.46 9.57 -8.17
C ARG A 65 4.26 9.19 -7.31
N ILE A 66 3.11 9.07 -7.95
CA ILE A 66 1.86 8.60 -7.35
C ILE A 66 1.63 7.15 -7.77
N GLU A 67 1.35 6.27 -6.82
CA GLU A 67 1.16 4.84 -7.04
C GLU A 67 -0.23 4.36 -6.58
N TYR A 68 -0.68 3.27 -7.20
CA TYR A 68 -1.83 2.52 -6.74
C TYR A 68 -1.41 1.55 -5.63
N ASP A 69 -2.19 1.49 -4.54
CA ASP A 69 -2.03 0.51 -3.47
C ASP A 69 -3.27 -0.40 -3.39
N PRO A 70 -3.13 -1.73 -3.65
CA PRO A 70 -4.25 -2.66 -3.64
C PRO A 70 -4.78 -3.00 -2.22
N ASN A 71 -4.19 -2.44 -1.16
CA ASN A 71 -4.61 -2.63 0.23
C ASN A 71 -5.54 -1.55 0.77
N ARG A 72 -5.78 -0.47 0.01
CA ARG A 72 -6.61 0.67 0.42
C ARG A 72 -7.31 1.29 -0.80
N SER A 73 -8.25 2.19 -0.55
CA SER A 73 -8.96 2.91 -1.62
C SER A 73 -8.16 4.11 -2.15
N ALA A 74 -7.43 4.81 -1.29
CA ALA A 74 -6.65 5.99 -1.66
C ALA A 74 -5.36 5.65 -2.41
N HIS A 75 -4.91 6.57 -3.27
CA HIS A 75 -3.58 6.52 -3.87
C HIS A 75 -2.51 6.91 -2.85
N ILE A 76 -1.28 6.47 -3.09
CA ILE A 76 -0.12 6.79 -2.26
C ILE A 76 0.90 7.57 -3.07
N ALA A 77 1.66 8.43 -2.41
CA ALA A 77 2.78 9.15 -3.01
C ALA A 77 4.08 8.58 -2.45
N LEU A 78 5.04 8.28 -3.33
CA LEU A 78 6.40 7.99 -2.93
C LEU A 78 7.16 9.30 -2.78
N LEU A 79 7.75 9.50 -1.60
CA LEU A 79 8.54 10.68 -1.28
C LEU A 79 10.03 10.37 -1.42
N LEU A 80 10.81 11.40 -1.71
CA LEU A 80 12.24 11.43 -1.55
C LEU A 80 12.57 12.61 -0.65
N TYR A 81 12.98 12.30 0.58
CA TYR A 81 13.44 13.30 1.53
C TYR A 81 14.80 13.87 1.12
N ALA A 82 15.11 15.08 1.56
CA ALA A 82 16.39 15.74 1.27
C ALA A 82 17.61 15.00 1.84
N ASP A 83 17.41 14.15 2.86
CA ASP A 83 18.43 13.26 3.42
C ASP A 83 18.62 11.96 2.61
N GLY A 84 17.84 11.74 1.55
CA GLY A 84 17.92 10.60 0.65
C GLY A 84 17.01 9.42 1.00
N GLU A 85 16.26 9.50 2.10
CA GLU A 85 15.30 8.46 2.49
C GLU A 85 14.03 8.49 1.61
N ARG A 86 13.39 7.33 1.46
CA ARG A 86 12.16 7.13 0.68
C ARG A 86 11.08 6.42 1.48
#